data_AF-A0A2T9K3X5-F1
#
_entry.id   AF-A0A2T9K3X5-F1
#
_cell.length_a   1.000
_cell.length_b   1.000
_cell.length_c   1.000
_cell.angle_alpha   90.00
_cell.angle_beta   90.00
_cell.angle_gamma   90.00
#
_symmetry.space_group_name_H-M   'P 1'
#
loop_
_entity.id
_entity.type
_entity.pdbx_description
1 polymer ?
#
loop_
_entity_poly.entity_id
_entity_poly.type
_entity_poly.pdbx_seq_one_letter_code
_entity_poly.pdbx_strand_id
1 'polypeptide(L)'
;MSRSLTPGELKAHVRQLVSAVGGLEAAAVILGVSVQRVSTLQNIRHDDQMTMLQICALEAVAGRDIVTGAASRAITGEGPASIVAAAVGAVAASAAALESVHLMDADGRRDPGEIRDVQKATRSLADSAAKLADAAAALTPGAAE
;
A
#
# COMPACT_ATOMS: atom_id res chain seq x y z
N MET A 1 10.86 9.58 -18.40
CA MET A 1 12.15 9.62 -17.68
C MET A 1 11.92 9.26 -16.23
N SER A 2 11.70 7.99 -15.97
CA SER A 2 11.27 7.49 -14.69
C SER A 2 12.10 7.93 -13.45
N ARG A 3 11.56 8.69 -12.47
CA ARG A 3 12.18 8.90 -11.15
C ARG A 3 11.25 8.57 -9.98
N SER A 4 11.77 7.80 -9.04
CA SER A 4 11.22 7.72 -7.69
C SER A 4 11.37 9.08 -6.98
N LEU A 5 10.52 9.34 -5.98
CA LEU A 5 10.72 10.49 -5.09
C LEU A 5 12.11 10.38 -4.45
N THR A 6 12.90 11.44 -4.55
CA THR A 6 14.16 11.50 -3.80
C THR A 6 13.86 11.53 -2.29
N PRO A 7 14.79 11.10 -1.42
CA PRO A 7 14.60 11.20 0.02
C PRO A 7 14.22 12.61 0.48
N GLY A 8 14.79 13.65 -0.14
CA GLY A 8 14.47 15.05 0.16
C GLY A 8 13.02 15.44 -0.20
N GLU A 9 12.50 14.96 -1.32
CA GLU A 9 11.12 15.21 -1.75
C GLU A 9 10.11 14.44 -0.92
N LEU A 10 10.42 13.19 -0.59
CA LEU A 10 9.62 12.41 0.34
C LEU A 10 9.50 13.14 1.68
N LYS A 11 10.62 13.63 2.23
CA LYS A 11 10.63 14.41 3.48
C LYS A 11 9.84 15.72 3.34
N ALA A 12 9.88 16.37 2.19
CA ALA A 12 9.09 17.58 1.93
C ALA A 12 7.58 17.29 1.95
N HIS A 13 7.14 16.22 1.28
CA HIS A 13 5.73 15.81 1.31
C HIS A 13 5.29 15.30 2.68
N VAL A 14 6.16 14.62 3.44
CA VAL A 14 5.89 14.24 4.83
C VAL A 14 5.66 15.48 5.71
N ARG A 15 6.44 16.57 5.53
CA ARG A 15 6.18 17.83 6.25
C ARG A 15 4.82 18.44 5.91
N GLN A 16 4.43 18.39 4.64
CA GLN A 16 3.10 18.85 4.20
C GLN A 16 2.00 17.98 4.83
N LEU A 17 2.19 16.67 4.86
CA LEU A 17 1.28 15.72 5.46
C LEU A 17 1.11 15.93 6.97
N VAL A 18 2.22 16.09 7.70
CA VAL A 18 2.20 16.43 9.14
C VAL A 18 1.46 17.75 9.38
N SER A 19 1.65 18.75 8.52
CA SER A 19 0.91 20.02 8.62
C SER A 19 -0.59 19.82 8.35
N ALA A 20 -0.94 18.97 7.40
CA ALA A 20 -2.32 18.69 7.02
C ALA A 20 -3.13 17.96 8.11
N VAL A 21 -2.49 17.13 8.92
CA VAL A 21 -3.15 16.43 10.05
C VAL A 21 -3.23 17.27 11.33
N GLY A 22 -2.75 18.53 11.32
CA GLY A 22 -2.79 19.43 12.47
C GLY A 22 -1.46 19.60 13.22
N GLY A 23 -0.34 19.17 12.64
CA GLY A 23 1.00 19.38 13.19
C GLY A 23 1.59 18.16 13.90
N LEU A 24 2.74 18.35 14.53
CA LEU A 24 3.56 17.26 15.08
C LEU A 24 2.87 16.50 16.22
N GLU A 25 2.12 17.20 17.06
CA GLU A 25 1.42 16.61 18.19
C GLU A 25 0.28 15.70 17.73
N ALA A 26 -0.53 16.17 16.78
CA ALA A 26 -1.59 15.37 16.17
C ALA A 26 -1.02 14.14 15.45
N ALA A 27 0.04 14.32 14.66
CA ALA A 27 0.71 13.21 13.98
C ALA A 27 1.28 12.19 14.97
N ALA A 28 1.88 12.63 16.08
CA ALA A 28 2.42 11.75 17.11
C ALA A 28 1.32 10.90 17.77
N VAL A 29 0.17 11.50 18.08
CA VAL A 29 -1.00 10.80 18.62
C VAL A 29 -1.54 9.77 17.63
N ILE A 30 -1.73 10.15 16.36
CA ILE A 30 -2.25 9.25 15.31
C ILE A 30 -1.33 8.04 15.13
N LEU A 31 -0.01 8.27 15.14
CA LEU A 31 0.98 7.22 14.92
C LEU A 31 1.34 6.42 16.18
N GLY A 32 0.89 6.85 17.36
CA GLY A 32 1.26 6.22 18.64
C GLY A 32 2.76 6.31 18.96
N VAL A 33 3.43 7.39 18.55
CA VAL A 33 4.87 7.61 18.77
C VAL A 33 5.13 8.96 19.44
N SER A 34 6.37 9.22 19.87
CA SER A 34 6.73 10.52 20.44
C SER A 34 6.79 11.64 19.40
N VAL A 35 6.52 12.88 19.83
CA VAL A 35 6.67 14.09 19.00
C VAL A 35 8.10 14.20 18.44
N GLN A 36 9.11 13.89 19.26
CA GLN A 36 10.51 13.80 18.83
C GLN A 36 10.69 12.83 17.66
N ARG A 37 10.05 11.64 17.71
CA ARG A 37 10.14 10.65 16.64
C ARG A 37 9.56 11.19 15.34
N VAL A 38 8.39 11.84 15.37
CA VAL A 38 7.80 12.47 14.18
C VAL A 38 8.73 13.56 13.63
N SER A 39 9.32 14.38 14.51
CA SER A 39 10.30 15.41 14.13
C SER A 39 11.52 14.83 13.41
N THR A 40 12.08 13.72 13.92
CA THR A 40 13.19 13.00 13.26
C THR A 40 12.77 12.48 11.89
N LEU A 41 11.56 11.91 11.78
CA LEU A 41 11.05 11.32 10.54
C LEU A 41 10.82 12.34 9.43
N GLN A 42 10.56 13.62 9.73
CA GLN A 42 10.45 14.69 8.73
C GLN A 42 11.76 15.45 8.45
N ASN A 43 12.80 15.23 9.27
CA ASN A 43 14.07 15.95 9.13
C ASN A 43 14.88 15.40 7.95
N ILE A 44 15.31 16.30 7.06
CA ILE A 44 16.08 15.96 5.85
C ILE A 44 17.51 15.50 6.16
N ARG A 45 18.04 15.84 7.33
CA ARG A 45 19.38 15.43 7.80
C ARG A 45 19.39 14.05 8.46
N HIS A 46 18.23 13.42 8.62
CA HIS A 46 18.11 12.08 9.17
C HIS A 46 17.64 11.11 8.09
N ASP A 47 18.39 10.01 7.96
CA ASP A 47 18.16 8.99 6.93
C ASP A 47 16.90 8.16 7.17
N ASP A 48 16.39 8.15 8.41
CA ASP A 48 15.21 7.41 8.81
C ASP A 48 13.93 7.97 8.17
N GLN A 49 13.04 7.13 7.65
CA GLN A 49 11.87 7.54 6.87
C GLN A 49 10.59 6.99 7.46
N MET A 50 9.47 7.70 7.26
CA MET A 50 8.17 7.13 7.57
C MET A 50 7.94 5.90 6.70
N THR A 51 7.41 4.85 7.30
CA THR A 51 6.96 3.67 6.55
C THR A 51 5.71 4.01 5.75
N MET A 52 5.43 3.26 4.69
CA MET A 52 4.22 3.46 3.89
C MET A 52 2.94 3.35 4.74
N LEU A 53 2.93 2.45 5.73
CA LEU A 53 1.80 2.30 6.64
C LEU A 53 1.57 3.56 7.50
N GLN A 54 2.64 4.20 7.97
CA GLN A 54 2.55 5.47 8.71
C GLN A 54 2.05 6.60 7.81
N ILE A 55 2.51 6.65 6.55
CA ILE A 55 2.06 7.62 5.56
C ILE A 55 0.56 7.46 5.30
N CYS A 56 0.10 6.24 4.99
CA CYS A 56 -1.32 5.97 4.74
C CYS A 56 -2.21 6.30 5.95
N ALA A 57 -1.74 6.01 7.17
CA ALA A 57 -2.49 6.35 8.39
C ALA A 57 -2.70 7.86 8.54
N LEU A 58 -1.67 8.66 8.26
CA LEU A 58 -1.77 10.12 8.30
C LEU A 58 -2.61 10.66 7.14
N GLU A 59 -2.51 10.11 5.93
CA GLU A 59 -3.31 10.55 4.77
C GLU A 59 -4.80 10.26 4.95
N ALA A 60 -5.13 9.14 5.58
CA ALA A 60 -6.51 8.81 5.94
C ALA A 60 -7.11 9.87 6.90
N VAL A 61 -6.33 10.35 7.87
CA VAL A 61 -6.77 11.43 8.78
C VAL A 61 -6.80 12.79 8.08
N ALA A 62 -5.83 13.07 7.20
CA ALA A 62 -5.79 14.30 6.42
C ALA A 62 -6.92 14.38 5.37
N GLY A 63 -7.53 13.24 5.01
CA GLY A 63 -8.58 13.14 4.00
C GLY A 63 -8.10 13.38 2.56
N ARG A 64 -6.79 13.23 2.30
CA ARG A 64 -6.20 13.45 0.96
C ARG A 64 -4.84 12.77 0.80
N ASP A 65 -4.56 12.35 -0.43
CA ASP A 65 -3.34 11.66 -0.84
C ASP A 65 -2.22 12.65 -1.20
N ILE A 66 -1.38 12.99 -0.22
CA ILE A 66 -0.32 14.00 -0.36
C ILE A 66 0.98 13.34 -0.86
N VAL A 67 1.48 12.37 -0.11
CA VAL A 67 2.70 11.62 -0.38
C VAL A 67 2.43 10.50 -1.38
N THR A 68 1.38 9.71 -1.18
CA THR A 68 1.02 8.62 -2.11
C THR A 68 0.57 9.18 -3.46
N GLY A 69 -0.18 10.28 -3.45
CA GLY A 69 -0.53 11.01 -4.68
C GLY A 69 0.69 11.58 -5.41
N ALA A 70 1.68 12.11 -4.70
CA ALA A 70 2.93 12.56 -5.30
C ALA A 70 3.74 11.39 -5.88
N ALA A 71 3.84 10.27 -5.15
CA ALA A 71 4.51 9.06 -5.61
C ALA A 71 3.82 8.48 -6.87
N SER A 72 2.48 8.49 -6.91
CA SER A 72 1.70 8.03 -8.06
C SER A 72 1.92 8.91 -9.29
N ARG A 73 1.93 10.24 -9.14
CA ARG A 73 2.25 11.17 -10.25
C ARG A 73 3.69 11.02 -10.72
N ALA A 74 4.59 10.61 -9.83
CA ALA A 74 5.98 10.29 -10.14
C ALA A 74 6.17 8.88 -10.72
N ILE A 75 5.13 8.21 -11.22
CA ILE A 75 5.20 6.92 -11.92
C ILE A 75 4.64 7.11 -13.35
N THR A 76 5.30 6.58 -14.38
CA THR A 76 4.83 6.59 -15.78
C THR A 76 4.76 5.18 -16.38
N GLY A 77 3.68 4.83 -17.09
CA GLY A 77 3.50 3.50 -17.70
C GLY A 77 2.08 3.29 -18.22
N GLU A 78 1.84 2.20 -18.98
CA GLU A 78 0.51 1.88 -19.54
C GLU A 78 -0.54 1.62 -18.44
N GLY A 79 -1.32 2.67 -18.17
CA GLY A 79 -2.65 2.61 -17.54
C GLY A 79 -2.66 2.36 -16.03
N PRO A 80 -2.94 3.38 -15.19
CA PRO A 80 -3.30 3.17 -13.77
C PRO A 80 -4.41 2.13 -13.59
N ALA A 81 -5.30 2.00 -14.58
CA ALA A 81 -6.42 1.07 -14.58
C ALA A 81 -6.02 -0.42 -14.61
N SER A 82 -4.90 -0.80 -15.24
CA SER A 82 -4.49 -2.21 -15.37
C SER A 82 -4.00 -2.78 -14.04
N ILE A 83 -3.23 -1.98 -13.29
CA ILE A 83 -2.73 -2.33 -11.96
C ILE A 83 -3.82 -2.26 -10.91
N VAL A 84 -4.69 -1.24 -10.97
CA VAL A 84 -5.85 -1.17 -10.07
C VAL A 84 -6.75 -2.38 -10.27
N ALA A 85 -7.05 -2.76 -11.51
CA ALA A 85 -7.83 -3.96 -11.79
C ALA A 85 -7.14 -5.24 -11.31
N ALA A 86 -5.82 -5.37 -11.52
CA ALA A 86 -5.06 -6.51 -11.04
C ALA A 86 -5.01 -6.58 -9.50
N ALA A 87 -4.88 -5.43 -8.83
CA ALA A 87 -4.86 -5.34 -7.37
C ALA A 87 -6.22 -5.69 -6.76
N VAL A 88 -7.32 -5.16 -7.32
CA VAL A 88 -8.69 -5.51 -6.92
C VAL A 88 -8.94 -7.01 -7.15
N GLY A 89 -8.50 -7.55 -8.28
CA GLY A 89 -8.59 -8.99 -8.57
C GLY A 89 -7.83 -9.85 -7.56
N ALA A 90 -6.61 -9.47 -7.19
CA ALA A 90 -5.80 -10.18 -6.21
C ALA A 90 -6.41 -10.13 -4.79
N VAL A 91 -6.98 -8.99 -4.38
CA VAL A 91 -7.67 -8.85 -3.09
C VAL A 91 -8.94 -9.71 -3.06
N ALA A 92 -9.75 -9.66 -4.13
CA ALA A 92 -10.97 -10.48 -4.22
C ALA A 92 -10.65 -11.98 -4.19
N ALA A 93 -9.60 -12.41 -4.91
CA ALA A 93 -9.14 -13.81 -4.89
C ALA A 93 -8.59 -14.22 -3.51
N SER A 94 -7.93 -13.31 -2.80
CA SER A 94 -7.46 -13.54 -1.43
C SER A 94 -8.63 -13.74 -0.47
N ALA A 95 -9.65 -12.89 -0.55
CA ALA A 95 -10.86 -13.00 0.26
C ALA A 95 -11.60 -14.32 -0.01
N ALA A 96 -11.78 -14.70 -1.28
CA ALA A 96 -12.43 -15.96 -1.65
C ALA A 96 -11.65 -17.20 -1.17
N ALA A 97 -10.32 -17.16 -1.19
CA ALA A 97 -9.48 -18.24 -0.66
C ALA A 97 -9.62 -18.36 0.86
N LEU A 98 -9.60 -17.24 1.59
CA LEU A 98 -9.82 -17.22 3.04
C LEU A 98 -11.22 -17.68 3.42
N GLU A 99 -12.24 -17.27 2.67
CA GLU A 99 -13.62 -17.72 2.87
C GLU A 99 -13.75 -19.22 2.64
N SER A 100 -13.11 -19.76 1.59
CA SER A 100 -13.13 -21.21 1.32
C SER A 100 -12.49 -22.01 2.46
N VAL A 101 -11.38 -21.50 3.04
CA VAL A 101 -10.75 -22.12 4.22
C VAL A 101 -11.67 -22.02 5.43
N HIS A 102 -12.30 -20.87 5.64
CA HIS A 102 -13.23 -20.68 6.76
C HIS A 102 -14.43 -21.62 6.69
N LEU A 103 -15.02 -21.78 5.49
CA LEU A 103 -16.14 -22.70 5.25
C LEU A 103 -15.74 -24.15 5.47
N MET A 104 -14.58 -24.57 4.96
CA MET A 104 -14.04 -25.91 5.19
C MET A 104 -13.79 -26.20 6.68
N ASP A 105 -13.34 -25.22 7.47
CA ASP A 105 -13.10 -25.44 8.90
C ASP A 105 -14.38 -25.27 9.76
N ALA A 106 -15.51 -24.87 9.19
CA ALA A 106 -16.71 -24.45 9.93
C ALA A 106 -17.43 -25.60 10.66
N ASP A 107 -17.43 -26.80 10.09
CA ASP A 107 -18.11 -27.98 10.67
C ASP A 107 -17.13 -28.95 11.38
N GLY A 108 -15.84 -28.62 11.38
CA GLY A 108 -14.76 -29.39 12.00
C GLY A 108 -14.38 -30.68 11.26
N ARG A 109 -14.89 -30.89 10.05
CA ARG A 109 -14.49 -31.98 9.15
C ARG A 109 -13.88 -31.39 7.88
N ARG A 110 -13.09 -32.19 7.17
CA ARG A 110 -12.47 -31.77 5.90
C ARG A 110 -12.74 -32.84 4.88
N ASP A 111 -13.67 -32.58 3.99
CA ASP A 111 -14.02 -33.50 2.93
C ASP A 111 -13.14 -33.30 1.67
N PRO A 112 -13.01 -34.34 0.81
CA PRO A 112 -12.22 -34.22 -0.40
C PRO A 112 -12.74 -33.21 -1.43
N GLY A 113 -13.99 -32.75 -1.32
CA GLY A 113 -14.58 -31.70 -2.15
C GLY A 113 -14.12 -30.32 -1.68
N GLU A 114 -14.24 -30.03 -0.39
CA GLU A 114 -13.78 -28.79 0.25
C GLU A 114 -12.29 -28.56 0.05
N ILE A 115 -11.47 -29.62 0.20
CA ILE A 115 -10.03 -29.55 -0.08
C ILE A 115 -9.78 -29.13 -1.53
N ARG A 116 -10.56 -29.65 -2.49
CA ARG A 116 -10.44 -29.28 -3.90
C ARG A 116 -10.88 -27.84 -4.16
N ASP A 117 -11.93 -27.38 -3.48
CA ASP A 117 -12.41 -26.01 -3.59
C ASP A 117 -11.41 -25.00 -3.02
N VAL A 118 -10.81 -25.29 -1.86
CA VAL A 118 -9.71 -24.51 -1.29
C VAL A 118 -8.50 -24.49 -2.22
N GLN A 119 -8.10 -25.64 -2.78
CA GLN A 119 -6.99 -25.70 -3.75
C GLN A 119 -7.27 -24.87 -5.01
N LYS A 120 -8.51 -24.89 -5.51
CA LYS A 120 -8.94 -24.10 -6.66
C LYS A 120 -8.92 -22.60 -6.35
N ALA A 121 -9.45 -22.19 -5.21
CA ALA A 121 -9.42 -20.79 -4.76
C ALA A 121 -7.98 -20.29 -4.57
N THR A 122 -7.12 -21.11 -3.96
CA THR A 122 -5.70 -20.80 -3.76
C THR A 122 -4.95 -20.67 -5.08
N ARG A 123 -5.26 -21.52 -6.08
CA ARG A 123 -4.68 -21.40 -7.43
C ARG A 123 -5.11 -20.11 -8.12
N SER A 124 -6.40 -19.76 -8.02
CA SER A 124 -6.92 -18.49 -8.55
C SER A 124 -6.26 -17.28 -7.90
N LEU A 125 -5.95 -17.36 -6.60
CA LEU A 125 -5.15 -16.35 -5.89
C LEU A 125 -3.73 -16.26 -6.44
N ALA A 126 -3.04 -17.39 -6.61
CA ALA A 126 -1.69 -17.41 -7.17
C ALA A 126 -1.64 -16.77 -8.56
N ASP A 127 -2.60 -17.10 -9.45
CA ASP A 127 -2.69 -16.52 -10.79
C ASP A 127 -2.96 -15.01 -10.75
N SER A 128 -3.80 -14.56 -9.83
CA SER A 128 -4.12 -13.12 -9.66
C SER A 128 -2.94 -12.34 -9.09
N ALA A 129 -2.19 -12.94 -8.15
CA ALA A 129 -0.97 -12.37 -7.60
C ALA A 129 0.14 -12.27 -8.66
N ALA A 130 0.27 -13.27 -9.55
CA ALA A 130 1.20 -13.23 -10.67
C ALA A 130 0.85 -12.09 -11.64
N LYS A 131 -0.42 -11.94 -12.02
CA LYS A 131 -0.89 -10.82 -12.86
C LYS A 131 -0.62 -9.45 -12.23
N LEU A 132 -0.81 -9.33 -10.92
CA LEU A 132 -0.47 -8.11 -10.20
C LEU A 132 1.04 -7.85 -10.20
N ALA A 133 1.86 -8.89 -9.99
CA ALA A 133 3.31 -8.78 -10.04
C ALA A 133 3.80 -8.36 -11.43
N ASP A 134 3.25 -8.94 -12.49
CA ASP A 134 3.57 -8.60 -13.88
C ASP A 134 3.15 -7.15 -14.20
N ALA A 135 1.94 -6.76 -13.80
CA ALA A 135 1.45 -5.39 -13.98
C ALA A 135 2.30 -4.37 -13.20
N ALA A 136 2.73 -4.73 -11.98
CA ALA A 136 3.63 -3.89 -11.19
C ALA A 136 5.05 -3.82 -11.80
N ALA A 137 5.56 -4.91 -12.37
CA ALA A 137 6.85 -4.94 -13.04
C ALA A 137 6.87 -4.10 -14.32
N ALA A 138 5.72 -3.93 -14.97
CA ALA A 138 5.55 -3.04 -16.12
C ALA A 138 5.54 -1.54 -15.76
N LEU A 139 5.46 -1.19 -14.47
CA LEU A 139 5.59 0.20 -14.04
C LEU A 139 7.01 0.69 -14.23
N THR A 140 7.15 1.82 -14.90
CA THR A 140 8.37 2.62 -14.82
C THR A 140 8.09 3.84 -13.92
N PRO A 141 9.05 4.33 -13.12
CA PRO A 141 8.87 5.61 -12.44
C PRO A 141 8.57 6.78 -13.44
N GLY A 142 8.44 8.06 -13.04
CA GLY A 142 7.97 9.19 -13.89
C GLY A 142 8.98 10.33 -14.15
N ALA A 143 8.90 11.03 -15.29
CA ALA A 143 9.80 12.15 -15.69
C ALA A 143 9.76 13.35 -14.74
N ALA A 144 10.94 13.90 -14.39
CA ALA A 144 11.05 15.27 -13.87
C ALA A 144 10.90 16.27 -15.01
N GLU A 145 9.94 17.20 -14.88
CA GLU A 145 9.96 18.48 -15.59
C GLU A 145 10.81 19.50 -14.83
#